data_AF-A0A9P6R7I5-F1
#
_entry.id   AF-A0A9P6R7I5-F1
#
_cell.length_a   1.000
_cell.length_b   1.000
_cell.length_c   1.000
_cell.angle_alpha   90.00
_cell.angle_beta   90.00
_cell.angle_gamma   90.00
#
_symmetry.space_group_name_H-M   'P 1'
#
loop_
_entity.id
_entity.type
_entity.pdbx_description
1 polymer ?
#
loop_
_entity_poly.entity_id
_entity_poly.type
_entity_poly.pdbx_seq_one_letter_code
_entity_poly.pdbx_strand_id
1 'polypeptide(L)' 'EPKSQDWQEDVDKRLRWGMDQAIEVGLLKAGQPVVVIQGFRSGYGNTNTMRIVVA' A
#
# COMPACT_ATOMS: atom_id res chain seq x y z
N GLU A 1 -7.80 -7.43 23.84
CA GLU A 1 -8.25 -6.40 22.88
C GLU A 1 -8.75 -7.09 21.63
N PRO A 2 -9.90 -6.71 21.04
CA PRO A 2 -10.29 -7.28 19.76
C PRO A 2 -9.24 -6.82 18.75
N LYS A 3 -8.53 -7.76 18.11
CA LYS A 3 -7.58 -7.44 17.03
C LYS A 3 -8.34 -6.57 16.03
N SER A 4 -7.98 -5.29 16.01
CA SER A 4 -8.70 -4.26 15.28
C SER A 4 -8.80 -4.64 13.81
N GLN A 5 -9.93 -4.29 13.22
CA GLN A 5 -10.22 -4.27 11.79
C GLN A 5 -8.99 -4.42 10.88
N ASP A 6 -9.07 -5.47 10.09
CA ASP A 6 -8.22 -5.91 9.00
C ASP A 6 -7.01 -5.02 8.67
N TRP A 7 -5.84 -5.33 9.24
CA TRP A 7 -4.53 -4.69 8.97
C TRP A 7 -4.29 -4.39 7.48
N GLN A 8 -4.80 -5.25 6.61
CA GLN A 8 -4.67 -5.06 5.17
C GLN A 8 -5.38 -3.80 4.67
N GLU A 9 -6.54 -3.47 5.22
CA GLU A 9 -7.29 -2.25 4.86
C GLU A 9 -6.50 -0.98 5.24
N ASP A 10 -5.82 -0.98 6.38
CA ASP A 10 -4.96 0.14 6.79
C ASP A 10 -3.77 0.32 5.84
N VAL A 11 -3.09 -0.79 5.51
CA VAL A 11 -1.99 -0.77 4.53
C VAL A 11 -2.48 -0.25 3.18
N ASP A 12 -3.64 -0.69 2.72
CA ASP A 12 -4.22 -0.24 1.45
C ASP A 12 -4.58 1.25 1.47
N LYS A 13 -5.08 1.78 2.60
CA LYS A 13 -5.34 3.22 2.76
C LYS A 13 -4.05 4.05 2.68
N ARG A 14 -2.97 3.61 3.31
CA ARG A 14 -1.66 4.29 3.26
C ARG A 14 -1.06 4.28 1.85
N LEU A 15 -1.20 3.16 1.14
CA LEU A 15 -0.74 3.07 -0.25
C LEU A 15 -1.50 4.01 -1.17
N ARG A 16 -2.84 4.08 -1.04
CA ARG A 16 -3.66 5.02 -1.82
C ARG A 16 -3.26 6.46 -1.56
N TRP A 17 -3.15 6.85 -0.29
CA TRP A 17 -2.71 8.19 0.08
C TRP A 17 -1.34 8.54 -0.54
N GLY A 18 -0.37 7.63 -0.49
CA GLY A 18 0.94 7.85 -1.09
C GLY A 18 0.90 8.01 -2.62
N MET A 19 0.04 7.23 -3.30
CA MET A 19 -0.16 7.36 -4.75
C MET A 19 -0.85 8.69 -5.10
N ASP A 20 -1.87 9.10 -4.36
CA ASP A 20 -2.57 10.38 -4.57
C ASP A 20 -1.61 11.56 -4.45
N GLN A 21 -0.76 11.56 -3.41
CA GLN A 21 0.27 12.59 -3.24
C GLN A 21 1.31 12.58 -4.36
N ALA A 22 1.76 11.40 -4.80
CA ALA A 22 2.69 11.27 -5.91
C ALA A 22 2.10 11.77 -7.25
N ILE A 23 0.80 11.58 -7.46
CA ILE A 23 0.08 12.12 -8.62
C ILE A 23 -0.01 13.65 -8.52
N GLU A 24 -0.36 14.18 -7.35
CA GLU A 24 -0.48 15.62 -7.11
C GLU A 24 0.83 16.37 -7.41
N VAL A 25 1.98 15.80 -7.02
CA VAL A 25 3.30 16.41 -7.28
C VAL A 25 3.91 16.02 -8.64
N GLY A 26 3.21 15.24 -9.46
CA GLY A 26 3.65 14.86 -10.81
C GLY A 26 4.72 13.77 -10.89
N LEU A 27 4.98 13.04 -9.79
CA LEU A 27 5.89 11.89 -9.76
C LEU A 27 5.26 10.63 -10.37
N LEU A 28 3.94 10.52 -10.33
CA LEU A 28 3.15 9.41 -10.84
C LEU A 28 2.02 9.95 -11.72
N LYS A 29 1.59 9.20 -12.74
CA LYS A 29 0.38 9.50 -13.51
C LYS A 29 -0.68 8.44 -13.22
N ALA A 30 -1.95 8.86 -13.17
CA ALA A 30 -3.08 7.95 -13.07
C ALA A 30 -3.02 6.88 -14.18
N GLY A 31 -3.30 5.63 -13.83
CA GLY A 31 -3.24 4.49 -14.74
C GLY A 31 -1.84 3.89 -14.93
N GLN A 32 -0.78 4.45 -14.34
CA GLN A 32 0.55 3.84 -14.41
C GLN A 32 0.69 2.65 -13.45
N PRO A 33 1.44 1.61 -13.84
CA PRO A 33 1.72 0.49 -12.96
C PRO A 33 2.66 0.92 -11.82
N VAL A 34 2.34 0.46 -10.60
CA VAL A 34 3.10 0.73 -9.38
C VAL A 34 3.48 -0.59 -8.74
N VAL A 35 4.78 -0.76 -8.44
CA VAL A 35 5.26 -1.88 -7.62
C VAL A 35 5.09 -1.50 -6.15
N VAL A 36 4.22 -2.23 -5.46
CA VAL A 36 3.98 -2.08 -4.02
C VAL A 36 4.81 -3.10 -3.28
N ILE A 37 5.48 -2.65 -2.21
CA ILE A 37 6.23 -3.50 -1.29
C ILE A 37 5.68 -3.29 0.13
N GLN A 38 5.24 -4.38 0.78
CA GLN A 38 4.61 -4.35 2.11
C GLN A 38 4.90 -5.64 2.90
N GLY A 39 4.50 -5.67 4.17
CA GLY A 39 4.34 -6.92 4.93
C GLY A 39 2.95 -7.55 4.76
N PHE A 40 2.80 -8.83 5.10
CA PHE A 40 1.52 -9.55 5.12
C PHE A 40 1.05 -9.91 6.54
N ARG A 41 -0.23 -10.31 6.67
CA ARG A 41 -0.88 -10.60 7.96
C ARG A 41 -0.08 -11.63 8.78
N SER A 42 -0.02 -11.41 10.09
CA SER A 42 0.59 -12.25 11.15
C SER A 42 2.05 -12.68 10.94
N GLY A 43 2.96 -12.20 11.80
CA GLY A 43 4.36 -12.61 11.85
C GLY A 43 5.29 -11.47 12.25
N TYR A 44 6.60 -11.77 12.36
CA TYR A 44 7.65 -10.76 12.52
C TYR A 44 7.49 -9.70 11.43
N GLY A 45 7.42 -8.41 11.81
CA GLY A 45 7.06 -7.24 10.99
C GLY A 45 8.02 -6.93 9.84
N ASN A 46 8.32 -7.94 9.04
CA ASN A 46 9.24 -7.92 7.92
C ASN A 46 8.46 -7.63 6.63
N THR A 47 9.14 -6.94 5.73
CA THR A 47 8.68 -6.74 4.37
C THR A 47 8.84 -8.03 3.58
N ASN A 48 7.74 -8.63 3.14
CA ASN A 48 7.75 -9.96 2.49
C ASN A 48 6.78 -10.10 1.32
N THR A 49 6.02 -9.06 0.99
CA THR A 49 4.99 -9.08 -0.06
C THR A 49 5.27 -8.02 -1.09
N MET A 50 5.26 -8.42 -2.35
CA MET A 50 5.34 -7.54 -3.49
C MET A 50 4.13 -7.76 -4.40
N ARG A 51 3.51 -6.69 -4.88
CA ARG A 51 2.40 -6.75 -5.85
C ARG A 51 2.47 -5.59 -6.83
N ILE A 52 1.97 -5.78 -8.04
CA ILE A 52 1.80 -4.70 -9.02
C ILE A 52 0.35 -4.24 -8.95
N VAL A 53 0.16 -2.94 -8.76
CA VAL A 53 -1.15 -2.28 -8.79
C VAL A 53 -1.17 -1.20 -9.87
N VAL A 54 -2.34 -0.66 -10.13
CA VAL A 54 -2.52 0.50 -11.02
C VAL A 54 -2.87 1.69 -10.14
N ALA A 55 -2.18 2.82 -10.39
CA ALA A 55 -2.40 4.10 -9.73
C ALA A 55 -3.75 4.72 -10.08
#